data_AF-A0A075WSR3-F1
#
_entry.id   AF-A0A075WSR3-F1
#
_cell.length_a   1.000
_cell.length_b   1.000
_cell.length_c   1.000
_cell.angle_alpha   90.00
_cell.angle_beta   90.00
_cell.angle_gamma   90.00
#
_symmetry.space_group_name_H-M   'P 1'
#
loop_
_entity.id
_entity.type
_entity.pdbx_description
1 polymer ?
#
loop_
_entity_poly.entity_id
_entity_poly.type
_entity_poly.pdbx_seq_one_letter_code
_entity_poly.pdbx_strand_id
1 'polypeptide(L)' 'MRKRSRFITVEDVKFVYENYAKMSASEIAEKLGISKFQVNKIVNELRKRGINIPKKIGKKKNVYDQFVEMLKEENKA' A
#
# COMPACT_ATOMS: atom_id res chain seq x y z
N MET A 1 -5.68 21.86 8.66
CA MET A 1 -4.30 21.63 9.14
C MET A 1 -4.05 20.13 9.22
N ARG A 2 -3.03 19.57 8.54
CA ARG A 2 -2.76 18.11 8.62
C ARG A 2 -2.30 17.79 10.05
N LYS A 3 -3.01 16.91 10.76
CA LYS A 3 -2.64 16.50 12.12
C LYS A 3 -1.19 15.98 12.10
N ARG A 4 -0.34 16.52 12.96
CA ARG A 4 1.08 16.10 13.04
C ARG A 4 1.08 14.62 13.40
N SER A 5 1.74 13.81 12.58
CA SER A 5 1.75 12.37 12.85
C SER A 5 2.58 12.07 14.10
N ARG A 6 2.11 11.11 14.91
CA ARG A 6 2.78 10.69 16.14
C ARG A 6 4.10 9.96 15.87
N PHE A 7 4.88 9.78 16.93
CA PHE A 7 6.07 8.93 16.90
C PHE A 7 5.70 7.47 16.58
N ILE A 8 6.60 6.79 15.87
CA ILE A 8 6.47 5.39 15.48
C ILE A 8 7.00 4.51 16.60
N THR A 9 6.23 3.49 16.99
CA THR A 9 6.63 2.49 18.00
C THR A 9 7.07 1.19 17.34
N VAL A 10 7.56 0.24 18.13
CA VAL A 10 7.94 -1.09 17.65
C VAL A 10 6.70 -1.87 17.17
N GLU A 11 5.57 -1.69 17.85
CA GLU A 11 4.28 -2.31 17.51
C GLU A 11 3.80 -1.85 16.14
N ASP A 12 3.99 -0.57 15.79
CA ASP A 12 3.69 -0.06 14.46
C ASP A 12 4.53 -0.77 13.39
N VAL A 13 5.84 -0.92 13.64
CA VAL A 13 6.77 -1.58 12.72
C VAL A 13 6.35 -3.05 12.53
N LYS A 14 6.04 -3.74 13.62
CA LYS A 14 5.54 -5.12 13.59
C LYS A 14 4.24 -5.23 12.80
N PHE A 15 3.27 -4.36 13.06
CA PHE A 15 1.99 -4.36 12.37
C PHE A 15 2.16 -4.11 10.86
N VAL A 16 3.02 -3.15 10.48
CA VAL A 16 3.33 -2.90 9.06
C VAL A 16 3.93 -4.17 8.43
N TYR A 17 4.93 -4.79 9.06
CA TYR A 17 5.58 -6.00 8.53
C TYR A 17 4.59 -7.14 8.26
N GLU A 18 3.72 -7.44 9.23
CA GLU A 18 2.76 -8.55 9.16
C GLU A 18 1.64 -8.34 8.10
N ASN A 19 1.34 -7.08 7.78
CA ASN A 19 0.19 -6.71 6.96
C ASN A 19 0.55 -6.11 5.60
N TYR A 20 1.80 -5.74 5.34
CA TYR A 20 2.18 -5.00 4.12
C TYR A 20 1.85 -5.73 2.81
N ALA A 21 1.91 -7.07 2.83
CA ALA A 21 1.58 -7.90 1.68
C ALA A 21 0.06 -8.08 1.47
N LYS A 22 -0.74 -7.89 2.54
CA LYS A 22 -2.18 -8.15 2.60
C LYS A 22 -3.02 -6.89 2.43
N MET A 23 -2.46 -5.73 2.79
CA MET A 23 -3.18 -4.46 2.88
C MET A 23 -2.48 -3.34 2.10
N SER A 24 -3.25 -2.36 1.64
CA SER A 24 -2.70 -1.12 1.09
C SER A 24 -1.98 -0.30 2.17
N ALA A 25 -1.02 0.53 1.76
CA ALA A 25 -0.32 1.40 2.71
C ALA A 25 -1.27 2.46 3.31
N SER A 26 -2.37 2.80 2.61
CA SER A 26 -3.40 3.71 3.11
C SER A 26 -4.22 3.05 4.22
N GLU A 27 -4.65 1.80 4.04
CA GLU A 27 -5.42 1.07 5.07
C GLU A 27 -4.57 0.83 6.33
N ILE A 28 -3.28 0.50 6.15
CA ILE A 28 -2.36 0.35 7.29
C ILE A 28 -2.20 1.69 8.03
N ALA A 29 -2.07 2.79 7.29
CA ALA A 29 -1.94 4.13 7.86
C ALA A 29 -3.19 4.52 8.67
N GLU A 30 -4.37 4.22 8.15
CA GLU A 30 -5.65 4.44 8.83
C GLU A 30 -5.76 3.62 10.13
N LYS A 31 -5.46 2.32 10.08
CA LYS A 31 -5.50 1.45 11.27
C LYS A 31 -4.53 1.87 12.37
N LEU A 32 -3.36 2.38 12.01
CA LEU A 32 -2.35 2.82 12.97
C LEU A 32 -2.49 4.29 13.39
N GLY A 33 -3.35 5.06 12.72
CA GLY A 33 -3.48 6.50 12.93
C GLY A 33 -2.21 7.29 12.55
N ILE A 34 -1.47 6.82 11.53
CA ILE A 34 -0.23 7.45 11.04
C ILE A 34 -0.37 7.87 9.58
N SER A 35 0.65 8.52 9.03
CA SER A 35 0.65 8.86 7.61
C SER A 35 1.06 7.66 6.73
N LYS A 36 0.49 7.58 5.52
CA LYS A 36 0.96 6.65 4.47
C LYS A 36 2.47 6.79 4.21
N PHE A 37 3.00 7.99 4.34
CA PHE A 37 4.44 8.25 4.20
C PHE A 37 5.25 7.51 5.27
N GLN A 38 4.81 7.50 6.53
CA GLN A 38 5.49 6.76 7.58
C GLN A 38 5.42 5.25 7.36
N VAL A 39 4.29 4.71 6.87
CA VAL A 39 4.20 3.30 6.48
C VAL A 39 5.26 2.96 5.44
N ASN A 40 5.39 3.77 4.39
CA ASN A 40 6.42 3.59 3.37
C ASN A 40 7.84 3.73 3.93
N LYS A 41 8.06 4.68 4.84
CA LYS A 41 9.35 4.87 5.52
C LYS A 41 9.73 3.63 6.33
N ILE A 42 8.81 3.06 7.10
CA ILE A 42 9.02 1.82 7.87
C ILE A 42 9.47 0.69 6.94
N VAL A 43 8.75 0.47 5.84
CA VAL A 43 9.07 -0.59 4.86
C VAL A 43 10.45 -0.38 4.25
N ASN A 44 10.79 0.85 3.89
CA ASN A 44 12.11 1.17 3.33
C ASN A 44 13.23 0.94 4.34
N GLU A 45 13.02 1.34 5.61
CA GLU A 45 14.00 1.14 6.68
C GLU A 45 14.21 -0.35 6.99
N LEU A 46 13.16 -1.17 6.95
CA LEU A 46 13.27 -2.62 7.09
C LEU A 46 14.05 -3.25 5.93
N ARG A 47 13.77 -2.85 4.68
CA ARG A 47 14.50 -3.33 3.49
C ARG A 47 15.97 -2.97 3.50
N LYS A 48 16.32 -1.73 3.93
CA LYS A 48 17.73 -1.31 4.10
C LYS A 48 18.49 -2.18 5.10
N ARG A 49 17.78 -2.79 6.07
CA ARG A 49 18.34 -3.70 7.08
C ARG A 49 18.26 -5.17 6.65
N GLY A 50 18.03 -5.44 5.36
CA GLY A 50 18.00 -6.80 4.82
C GLY A 50 16.70 -7.57 5.07
N ILE A 51 15.67 -6.95 5.64
CA ILE A 51 14.39 -7.61 5.86
C ILE A 51 13.63 -7.69 4.53
N ASN A 52 13.40 -8.91 4.06
CA ASN A 52 12.58 -9.15 2.88
C ASN A 52 11.10 -8.95 3.23
N ILE A 53 10.46 -7.98 2.57
CA ILE A 53 9.03 -7.70 2.70
C ILE A 53 8.37 -8.04 1.37
N PRO A 54 7.49 -9.07 1.32
CA PRO A 54 6.83 -9.48 0.10
C PRO A 54 6.12 -8.32 -0.59
N LYS A 55 6.24 -8.27 -1.92
CA LYS A 55 5.47 -7.33 -2.74
C LYS A 55 3.99 -7.75 -2.71
N LYS A 56 3.10 -6.77 -2.83
CA LYS A 56 1.66 -7.01 -2.87
C LYS A 56 1.32 -7.91 -4.05
N ILE A 57 0.61 -8.99 -3.75
CA ILE A 57 0.12 -9.93 -4.75
C ILE A 57 -1.19 -9.35 -5.27
N GLY A 58 -1.19 -8.87 -6.51
CA GLY A 58 -2.37 -8.30 -7.15
C GLY A 58 -2.03 -7.08 -7.99
N LYS A 59 -1.65 -7.31 -9.25
CA LYS A 59 -1.79 -6.28 -10.28
C LYS A 59 -3.30 -6.16 -10.56
N LYS A 60 -3.96 -5.12 -10.05
CA LYS A 60 -5.29 -4.76 -10.58
C LYS A 60 -5.09 -4.42 -12.07
N LYS A 61 -5.94 -4.98 -12.95
CA LYS A 61 -6.01 -4.53 -14.36
C LYS A 61 -6.15 -3.01 -14.36
N ASN A 62 -5.40 -2.33 -15.23
CA ASN A 62 -5.51 -0.88 -15.35
C ASN A 62 -6.97 -0.53 -15.74
N VAL A 63 -7.54 0.47 -15.09
CA VAL A 63 -8.92 0.92 -15.35
C VAL A 63 -9.10 1.42 -16.78
N TYR A 64 -8.07 2.00 -17.38
CA TYR A 64 -8.09 2.44 -18.77
C TYR A 64 -8.08 1.25 -19.74
N ASP A 65 -7.32 0.19 -19.44
CA ASP A 65 -7.31 -1.02 -20.26
C ASP A 65 -8.69 -1.69 -20.25
N GLN A 66 -9.35 -1.74 -19.09
CA GLN A 66 -10.73 -2.25 -18.96
C GLN A 66 -11.70 -1.42 -19.80
N PHE A 67 -11.59 -0.09 -19.76
CA PHE A 67 -12.46 0.79 -20.54
C PHE A 67 -12.22 0.66 -22.05
N VAL A 68 -10.97 0.50 -22.49
CA VAL A 68 -10.64 0.25 -23.90
C VAL A 68 -11.19 -1.12 -24.36
N GLU A 69 -11.16 -2.15 -23.51
CA GLU A 69 -11.80 -3.44 -23.79
C GLU A 69 -13.32 -3.27 -23.99
N MET A 70 -14.00 -2.53 -23.11
CA MET A 70 -15.43 -2.24 -23.23
C MET A 70 -15.79 -1.54 -24.55
N LEU A 71 -15.03 -0.50 -24.95
CA LEU A 71 -15.29 0.21 -26.21
C LEU A 71 -15.08 -0.69 -27.44
N LYS A 72 -14.14 -1.64 -27.38
CA LYS A 72 -13.92 -2.61 -28.46
C LYS A 72 -15.04 -3.63 -28.59
N GLU A 73 -15.70 -3.97 -27.48
CA GLU A 73 -16.86 -4.85 -27.47
C GLU A 73 -18.10 -4.13 -28.01
N GLU A 74 -18.34 -2.88 -27.64
CA GLU A 74 -19.45 -2.05 -28.17
C GLU A 74 -19.34 -1.79 -29.68
N ASN A 75 -18.15 -1.54 -30.21
CA ASN A 75 -17.95 -1.28 -31.66
C ASN A 75 -17.92 -2.54 -32.54
N LYS A 76 -17.99 -3.74 -31.93
CA LYS A 76 -18.06 -5.03 -32.64
C LYS A 76 -19.50 -5.54 -32.78
N ALA A 77 -20.48 -4.86 -32.18
CA ALA A 77 -21.92 -5.12 -32.31
C ALA A 77 -22.54 -4.23 -33.40
#